data_AF-A0A497PI09-F1
#
_entry.id   AF-A0A497PI09-F1
#
_cell.length_a   1.000
_cell.length_b   1.000
_cell.length_c   1.000
_cell.angle_alpha   90.00
_cell.angle_beta   90.00
_cell.angle_gamma   90.00
#
_symmetry.space_group_name_H-M   'P 1'
#
loop_
_entity.id
_entity.type
_entity.pdbx_description
1 polymer ?
#
loop_
_entity_poly.entity_id
_entity_poly.type
_entity_poly.pdbx_seq_one_letter_code
_entity_poly.pdbx_strand_id
1 'polypeptide(L)'
;MTKVIQGFVLVDAWASALNNAGVKQSERTDNIVRTKVFWREREVYPYISGQAWRFWWRMTLAEKMGWELSPIHRGTKIAYTEADPLTYPDDDMFGYMRAPKKVKDSSGKKPESTTLTRLSVLKNSPLVSVGPHRPTEDFGTFSRFEGDPVPFEHEFYSTVLKGIFSIDVESAGVFRAVTTAGSQNLPSGFEIPKEHMSHCSSVDGKVVL
;
A
#
# COMPACT_ATOMS: atom_id res chain seq x y z
N MET A 1 -10.24 -23.63 11.60
CA MET A 1 -10.27 -23.74 10.13
C MET A 1 -10.24 -22.31 9.64
N THR A 2 -9.13 -21.87 9.03
CA THR A 2 -8.89 -20.44 8.78
C THR A 2 -9.97 -19.83 7.90
N LYS A 3 -10.68 -18.80 8.39
CA LYS A 3 -11.70 -18.09 7.63
C LYS A 3 -11.05 -17.02 6.76
N VAL A 4 -10.93 -17.32 5.47
CA VAL A 4 -10.37 -16.40 4.47
C VAL A 4 -11.45 -16.05 3.45
N ILE A 5 -11.62 -14.77 3.17
CA ILE A 5 -12.43 -14.28 2.04
C ILE A 5 -11.49 -14.09 0.86
N GLN A 6 -11.84 -14.64 -0.30
CA GLN A 6 -11.10 -14.41 -1.55
C GLN A 6 -12.03 -13.79 -2.58
N GLY A 7 -11.51 -12.86 -3.38
CA GLY A 7 -12.26 -12.20 -4.42
C GLY A 7 -11.46 -12.02 -5.69
N PHE A 8 -12.16 -12.07 -6.81
CA PHE A 8 -11.66 -11.73 -8.13
C PHE A 8 -12.32 -10.43 -8.56
N VAL A 9 -11.53 -9.52 -9.14
CA VAL A 9 -11.99 -8.21 -9.59
C VAL A 9 -11.62 -8.02 -11.05
N LEU A 10 -12.59 -7.54 -11.83
CA LEU A 10 -12.40 -7.03 -13.18
C LEU A 10 -12.72 -5.53 -13.17
N VAL A 11 -11.82 -4.72 -13.72
CA VAL A 11 -12.01 -3.28 -13.88
C VAL A 11 -11.96 -2.98 -15.37
N ASP A 12 -13.09 -2.55 -15.93
CA ASP A 12 -13.12 -2.03 -17.29
C ASP A 12 -12.54 -0.62 -17.29
N ALA A 13 -11.35 -0.47 -17.88
CA ALA A 13 -10.59 0.76 -17.90
C ALA A 13 -10.55 1.29 -19.34
N TRP A 14 -11.53 2.10 -19.70
CA TRP A 14 -11.63 2.74 -21.00
C TRP A 14 -10.82 4.05 -21.04
N ALA A 15 -10.00 4.24 -22.07
CA ALA A 15 -9.14 5.42 -22.28
C ALA A 15 -8.45 5.92 -20.99
N SER A 16 -7.85 5.00 -20.25
CA SER A 16 -7.45 5.18 -18.86
C SER A 16 -5.93 5.15 -18.67
N ALA A 17 -5.44 5.85 -17.64
CA ALA A 17 -4.04 5.89 -17.22
C ALA A 17 -3.92 5.75 -15.69
N LEU A 18 -4.48 4.65 -15.16
CA LEU A 18 -4.74 4.49 -13.72
C LEU A 18 -3.47 4.32 -12.86
N ASN A 19 -2.33 3.95 -13.45
CA ASN A 19 -1.06 3.89 -12.74
C ASN A 19 0.13 4.20 -13.66
N ASN A 20 0.73 5.37 -13.43
CA ASN A 20 1.82 5.87 -14.26
C ASN A 20 3.19 5.50 -13.68
N ALA A 21 4.17 5.35 -14.57
CA ALA A 21 5.56 5.00 -14.27
C ALA A 21 6.41 6.21 -13.81
N GLY A 22 5.80 7.40 -13.72
CA GLY A 22 6.48 8.66 -13.46
C GLY A 22 6.81 9.41 -14.75
N VAL A 23 7.45 10.58 -14.60
CA VAL A 23 7.90 11.40 -15.72
C VAL A 23 9.25 10.87 -16.21
N LYS A 24 9.36 10.60 -17.51
CA LYS A 24 10.66 10.38 -18.17
C LYS A 24 10.95 11.56 -19.08
N GLN A 25 12.17 12.08 -19.01
CA GLN A 25 12.69 12.97 -20.04
C GLN A 25 12.82 12.18 -21.35
N SER A 26 12.34 12.75 -22.45
CA SER A 26 12.47 12.19 -23.79
C SER A 26 13.26 13.14 -24.69
N GLU A 27 13.70 12.66 -25.85
CA GLU A 27 14.42 13.47 -26.84
C GLU A 27 13.54 14.53 -27.53
N ARG A 28 12.21 14.46 -27.44
CA ARG A 28 11.26 15.35 -28.13
C ARG A 28 10.50 16.31 -27.21
N THR A 29 10.24 15.90 -25.97
CA THR A 29 9.45 16.64 -24.98
C THR A 29 9.97 16.38 -23.57
N ASP A 30 10.07 17.44 -22.77
CA ASP A 30 10.59 17.36 -21.39
C ASP A 30 9.62 16.64 -20.42
N ASN A 31 8.35 16.45 -20.81
CA ASN A 31 7.31 15.88 -19.96
C ASN A 31 6.54 14.75 -20.66
N ILE A 32 6.98 13.51 -20.50
CA ILE A 32 6.19 12.32 -20.87
C ILE A 32 5.72 11.56 -19.63
N VAL A 33 4.41 11.35 -19.51
CA VAL A 33 3.81 10.48 -18.50
C VAL A 33 3.45 9.13 -19.10
N ARG A 34 4.27 8.12 -18.80
CA ARG A 34 4.10 6.75 -19.28
C ARG A 34 3.21 5.94 -18.32
N THR A 35 2.41 5.04 -18.86
CA THR A 35 1.68 4.03 -18.08
C THR A 35 2.61 2.89 -17.68
N LYS A 36 2.27 2.14 -16.62
CA LYS A 36 3.04 0.95 -16.25
C LYS A 36 2.65 -0.25 -17.11
N VAL A 37 3.65 -0.89 -17.70
CA VAL A 37 3.52 -2.11 -18.49
C VAL A 37 4.58 -3.14 -18.09
N PHE A 38 4.30 -4.43 -18.32
CA PHE A 38 5.31 -5.49 -18.33
C PHE A 38 5.25 -6.28 -19.63
N TRP A 39 6.33 -7.01 -19.92
CA TRP A 39 6.45 -7.82 -21.12
C TRP A 39 6.29 -9.29 -20.79
N ARG A 40 5.49 -9.99 -21.60
CA ARG A 40 5.36 -11.44 -21.57
C ARG A 40 5.23 -11.92 -23.00
N GLU A 41 6.02 -12.92 -23.38
CA GLU A 41 5.92 -13.56 -24.70
C GLU A 41 5.99 -12.55 -25.88
N ARG A 42 6.81 -11.48 -25.72
CA ARG A 42 6.97 -10.35 -26.66
C ARG A 42 5.75 -9.44 -26.80
N GLU A 43 4.75 -9.62 -25.95
CA GLU A 43 3.58 -8.76 -25.86
C GLU A 43 3.65 -7.87 -24.62
N VAL A 44 2.90 -6.76 -24.67
CA VAL A 44 2.88 -5.72 -23.64
C VAL A 44 1.57 -5.81 -22.87
N TYR A 45 1.66 -5.77 -21.54
CA TYR A 45 0.52 -5.85 -20.65
C TYR A 45 0.52 -4.66 -19.69
N PRO A 46 -0.45 -3.73 -19.82
CA PRO A 46 -0.67 -2.68 -18.85
C PRO A 46 -1.04 -3.26 -17.50
N TYR A 47 -0.55 -2.64 -16.44
CA TYR A 47 -0.87 -3.07 -15.08
C TYR A 47 -0.88 -1.91 -14.08
N ILE A 48 -1.58 -2.14 -12.97
CA ILE A 48 -1.59 -1.30 -11.78
C ILE A 48 -0.86 -2.08 -10.70
N SER A 49 0.15 -1.46 -10.08
CA SER A 49 0.90 -2.14 -9.04
C SER A 49 0.00 -2.50 -7.85
N GLY A 50 0.32 -3.61 -7.17
CA GLY A 50 -0.41 -3.99 -5.96
C GLY A 50 -0.41 -2.89 -4.90
N GLN A 51 0.66 -2.09 -4.83
CA GLN A 51 0.76 -0.93 -3.94
C GLN A 51 -0.20 0.21 -4.31
N ALA A 52 -0.36 0.52 -5.60
CA ALA A 52 -1.31 1.54 -6.04
C ALA A 52 -2.75 1.10 -5.73
N TRP A 53 -3.07 -0.18 -5.97
CA TRP A 53 -4.39 -0.70 -5.62
C TRP A 53 -4.63 -0.69 -4.10
N ARG A 54 -3.63 -1.03 -3.27
CA ARG A 54 -3.74 -0.89 -1.81
C ARG A 54 -3.96 0.55 -1.37
N PHE A 55 -3.28 1.49 -2.00
CA PHE A 55 -3.48 2.91 -1.73
C PHE A 55 -4.94 3.31 -2.00
N TRP A 56 -5.54 2.84 -3.10
CA TRP A 56 -6.96 3.09 -3.38
C TRP A 56 -7.86 2.54 -2.27
N TRP A 57 -7.66 1.29 -1.84
CA TRP A 57 -8.42 0.73 -0.72
C TRP A 57 -8.31 1.58 0.54
N ARG A 58 -7.09 1.99 0.93
CA ARG A 58 -6.86 2.84 2.11
C ARG A 58 -7.62 4.16 2.01
N MET A 59 -7.51 4.85 0.87
CA MET A 59 -8.18 6.13 0.67
C MET A 59 -9.70 5.99 0.64
N THR A 60 -10.23 4.96 -0.02
CA THR A 60 -11.67 4.69 -0.05
C THR A 60 -12.20 4.35 1.35
N LEU A 61 -11.47 3.58 2.15
CA LEU A 61 -11.87 3.26 3.53
C LEU A 61 -11.85 4.49 4.43
N ALA A 62 -10.85 5.37 4.28
CA ALA A 62 -10.84 6.66 4.96
C ALA A 62 -12.05 7.53 4.57
N GLU A 63 -12.30 7.68 3.27
CA GLU A 63 -13.37 8.55 2.76
C GLU A 63 -14.78 8.01 3.04
N LYS A 64 -15.00 6.71 2.86
CA LYS A 64 -16.34 6.10 2.92
C LYS A 64 -16.68 5.49 4.27
N MET A 65 -15.67 5.03 5.02
CA MET A 65 -15.86 4.38 6.32
C MET A 65 -15.32 5.21 7.48
N GLY A 66 -14.77 6.40 7.22
CA GLY A 66 -14.25 7.31 8.25
C GLY A 66 -13.03 6.76 8.98
N TRP A 67 -12.24 5.88 8.34
CA TRP A 67 -11.04 5.34 8.97
C TRP A 67 -10.02 6.43 9.25
N GLU A 68 -9.52 6.47 10.48
CA GLU A 68 -8.33 7.24 10.83
C GLU A 68 -7.10 6.50 10.32
N LEU A 69 -6.38 7.11 9.37
CA LEU A 69 -5.20 6.52 8.76
C LEU A 69 -3.96 6.82 9.60
N SER A 70 -3.12 5.80 9.79
CA SER A 70 -1.87 5.92 10.53
C SER A 70 -0.94 6.98 9.92
N PRO A 71 -0.41 7.92 10.72
CA PRO A 71 0.55 8.91 10.27
C PRO A 71 1.78 8.26 9.61
N ILE A 72 2.26 8.86 8.51
CA ILE A 72 3.45 8.37 7.80
C ILE A 72 4.66 9.20 8.22
N HIS A 73 5.62 8.55 8.88
CA HIS A 73 6.91 9.12 9.22
C HIS A 73 7.90 8.86 8.09
N ARG A 74 8.53 9.93 7.59
CA ARG A 74 9.54 9.85 6.53
C ARG A 74 10.93 10.09 7.11
N GLY A 75 11.76 9.06 7.06
CA GLY A 75 13.21 9.18 7.24
C GLY A 75 13.92 9.42 5.91
N THR A 76 15.25 9.52 5.95
CA THR A 76 16.09 9.81 4.77
C THR A 76 15.97 8.78 3.64
N LYS A 77 15.70 7.50 3.97
CA LYS A 77 15.63 6.39 3.01
C LYS A 77 14.45 5.43 3.22
N ILE A 78 13.63 5.66 4.24
CA ILE A 78 12.52 4.77 4.62
C ILE A 78 11.31 5.61 5.04
N ALA A 79 10.12 5.11 4.74
CA ALA A 79 8.87 5.60 5.30
C ALA A 79 8.22 4.46 6.09
N TYR A 80 7.64 4.77 7.24
CA TYR A 80 6.96 3.81 8.10
C TYR A 80 5.73 4.49 8.73
N THR A 81 4.72 3.68 9.06
CA THR A 81 3.51 4.12 9.77
C THR A 81 3.77 4.18 11.28
N GLU A 82 2.80 4.67 12.07
CA GLU A 82 2.94 4.69 13.53
C GLU A 82 3.12 3.27 14.11
N ALA A 83 2.61 2.25 13.44
CA ALA A 83 2.59 0.87 13.92
C ALA A 83 1.71 0.71 15.17
N ASP A 84 0.55 1.36 15.16
CA ASP A 84 -0.46 1.31 16.21
C ASP A 84 -1.82 0.86 15.63
N PRO A 85 -2.07 -0.46 15.57
CA PRO A 85 -3.26 -0.99 14.95
C PRO A 85 -4.52 -0.91 15.83
N LEU A 86 -4.43 -0.47 17.09
CA LEU A 86 -5.61 -0.23 17.93
C LEU A 86 -6.24 1.12 17.59
N THR A 87 -5.41 2.13 17.42
CA THR A 87 -5.84 3.47 17.03
C THR A 87 -6.14 3.55 15.54
N TYR A 88 -5.29 2.93 14.70
CA TYR A 88 -5.36 3.05 13.24
C TYR A 88 -5.74 1.73 12.57
N PRO A 89 -6.99 1.58 12.07
CA PRO A 89 -7.44 0.35 11.42
C PRO A 89 -6.65 -0.03 10.16
N ASP A 90 -5.97 0.94 9.53
CA ASP A 90 -5.15 0.64 8.36
C ASP A 90 -3.82 -0.03 8.71
N ASP A 91 -3.23 0.25 9.89
CA ASP A 91 -2.09 -0.50 10.42
C ASP A 91 -2.49 -1.96 10.72
N ASP A 92 -3.72 -2.21 11.18
CA ASP A 92 -4.26 -3.56 11.32
C ASP A 92 -4.38 -4.25 9.94
N MET A 93 -5.12 -3.63 9.02
CA MET A 93 -5.59 -4.30 7.80
C MET A 93 -4.53 -4.37 6.70
N PHE A 94 -3.66 -3.37 6.60
CA PHE A 94 -2.59 -3.30 5.62
C PHE A 94 -1.23 -3.70 6.22
N GLY A 95 -1.13 -3.85 7.53
CA GLY A 95 0.10 -4.24 8.20
C GLY A 95 1.19 -3.16 8.13
N TYR A 96 2.23 -3.38 8.94
CA TYR A 96 3.31 -2.43 9.11
C TYR A 96 4.61 -3.17 9.42
N MET A 97 5.73 -2.47 9.24
CA MET A 97 7.04 -2.89 9.69
C MET A 97 7.78 -1.67 10.22
N ARG A 98 8.04 -1.65 11.52
CA ARG A 98 8.79 -0.58 12.20
C ARG A 98 9.99 -1.19 12.90
N ALA A 99 11.16 -0.96 12.33
CA ALA A 99 12.43 -1.29 12.96
C ALA A 99 12.86 -0.10 13.84
N PRO A 100 13.12 -0.30 15.13
CA PRO A 100 13.63 0.78 15.97
C PRO A 100 14.99 1.27 15.45
N LYS A 101 15.26 2.57 15.57
CA LYS A 101 16.63 3.08 15.38
C LYS A 101 17.50 2.48 16.48
N LYS A 102 18.62 1.86 16.10
CA LYS A 102 19.66 1.42 17.04
C LYS A 102 20.30 2.65 17.69
N VAL A 103 19.71 3.16 18.77
CA VAL A 103 20.39 4.13 19.64
C VAL A 103 21.38 3.31 20.47
N LYS A 104 22.67 3.62 20.36
CA LYS A 104 23.67 3.07 21.28
C LYS A 104 23.55 3.87 22.58
N ASP A 105 23.25 3.21 23.68
CA ASP A 105 23.46 3.84 24.99
C ASP A 105 24.95 4.07 25.22
N SER A 106 25.27 5.12 25.98
CA SER A 106 26.62 5.49 26.44
C SER A 106 27.32 4.40 27.25
N SER A 107 26.61 3.32 27.62
CA SER A 107 27.11 2.15 28.36
C SER A 107 27.45 0.94 27.47
N GLY A 108 27.37 1.04 26.14
CA GLY A 108 27.77 -0.03 25.21
C GLY A 108 26.84 -1.26 25.16
N LYS A 109 25.77 -1.31 25.97
CA LYS A 109 24.71 -2.32 25.88
C LYS A 109 23.75 -1.95 24.75
N LYS A 110 23.49 -2.89 23.84
CA LYS A 110 22.46 -2.74 22.80
C LYS A 110 21.09 -2.77 23.48
N PRO A 111 20.23 -1.74 23.35
CA PRO A 111 18.85 -1.90 23.76
C PRO A 111 18.21 -3.04 22.95
N GLU A 112 17.41 -3.89 23.61
CA GLU A 112 16.59 -4.91 22.97
C GLU A 112 15.51 -4.23 22.14
N SER A 113 15.88 -3.80 20.94
CA SER A 113 14.98 -3.09 20.05
C SER A 113 14.25 -4.11 19.18
N THR A 114 13.15 -4.66 19.69
CA THR A 114 12.33 -5.62 18.95
C THR A 114 11.64 -4.93 17.77
N THR A 115 11.77 -5.51 16.57
CA THR A 115 11.09 -5.02 15.38
C THR A 115 9.59 -5.27 15.50
N LEU A 116 8.79 -4.22 15.30
CA LEU A 116 7.34 -4.36 15.19
C LEU A 116 7.01 -4.76 13.75
N THR A 117 6.28 -5.85 13.58
CA THR A 117 5.85 -6.31 12.26
C THR A 117 4.48 -6.90 12.35
N ARG A 118 3.61 -6.50 11.43
CA ARG A 118 2.31 -7.10 11.20
C ARG A 118 2.19 -7.47 9.73
N LEU A 119 1.89 -8.74 9.47
CA LEU A 119 1.55 -9.18 8.13
C LEU A 119 0.20 -8.58 7.75
N SER A 120 0.13 -8.09 6.52
CA SER A 120 -1.11 -7.53 5.99
C SER A 120 -2.24 -8.56 5.99
N VAL A 121 -3.36 -8.21 6.61
CA VAL A 121 -4.61 -8.99 6.60
C VAL A 121 -5.22 -9.01 5.21
N LEU A 122 -5.27 -7.85 4.54
CA LEU A 122 -5.66 -7.74 3.15
C LEU A 122 -4.44 -7.93 2.25
N LYS A 123 -4.44 -8.96 1.41
CA LYS A 123 -3.40 -9.19 0.38
C LYS A 123 -4.04 -9.08 -0.99
N ASN A 124 -3.28 -8.60 -1.96
CA ASN A 124 -3.79 -8.38 -3.30
C ASN A 124 -2.69 -8.58 -4.35
N SER A 125 -3.08 -9.04 -5.53
CA SER A 125 -2.21 -9.03 -6.71
C SER A 125 -2.10 -7.61 -7.27
N PRO A 126 -1.19 -7.35 -8.22
CA PRO A 126 -1.39 -6.27 -9.19
C PRO A 126 -2.70 -6.47 -9.97
N LEU A 127 -3.29 -5.39 -10.49
CA LEU A 127 -4.34 -5.48 -11.50
C LEU A 127 -3.67 -5.50 -12.86
N VAL A 128 -3.89 -6.54 -13.65
CA VAL A 128 -3.17 -6.79 -14.91
C VAL A 128 -4.16 -6.89 -16.06
N SER A 129 -3.83 -6.31 -17.20
CA SER A 129 -4.63 -6.46 -18.43
C SER A 129 -4.95 -7.92 -18.73
N VAL A 130 -6.20 -8.23 -19.06
CA VAL A 130 -6.65 -9.60 -19.39
C VAL A 130 -5.97 -10.15 -20.64
N GLY A 131 -5.64 -9.26 -21.57
CA GLY A 131 -4.93 -9.56 -22.82
C GLY A 131 -3.83 -8.52 -23.10
N PRO A 132 -3.02 -8.75 -24.13
CA PRO A 132 -1.98 -7.81 -24.53
C PRO A 132 -2.61 -6.51 -25.02
N HIS A 133 -2.05 -5.38 -24.60
CA HIS A 133 -2.52 -4.06 -25.02
C HIS A 133 -1.35 -3.08 -25.00
N ARG A 134 -1.04 -2.48 -26.15
CA ARG A 134 -0.03 -1.43 -26.22
C ARG A 134 -0.70 -0.11 -25.85
N PRO A 135 -0.20 0.62 -24.84
CA PRO A 135 -0.70 1.97 -24.57
C PRO A 135 -0.58 2.85 -25.81
N THR A 136 -1.56 3.73 -25.99
CA THR A 136 -1.58 4.75 -27.03
C THR A 136 -0.92 6.00 -26.47
N GLU A 137 -0.01 6.60 -27.24
CA GLU A 137 0.59 7.89 -26.94
C GLU A 137 -0.33 9.01 -27.46
N ASP A 138 -0.57 10.02 -26.64
CA ASP A 138 -1.30 11.23 -27.00
C ASP A 138 -0.46 12.46 -26.70
N PHE A 139 -0.39 13.33 -27.70
CA PHE A 139 0.37 14.57 -27.66
C PHE A 139 -0.58 15.74 -27.47
N GLY A 140 -0.34 16.53 -26.43
CA GLY A 140 -1.04 17.75 -26.14
C GLY A 140 -0.10 18.94 -26.05
N THR A 141 -0.63 20.13 -26.30
CA THR A 141 0.05 21.38 -25.99
C THR A 141 -0.80 22.18 -25.01
N PHE A 142 -0.15 22.78 -24.02
CA PHE A 142 -0.77 23.81 -23.22
C PHE A 142 -0.51 25.16 -23.88
N SER A 143 -1.53 25.74 -24.52
CA SER A 143 -1.49 27.10 -25.09
C SER A 143 -2.72 27.89 -24.66
N ARG A 144 -2.53 29.10 -24.10
CA ARG A 144 -3.62 30.01 -23.73
C ARG A 144 -3.82 31.16 -24.73
N PHE A 145 -3.41 30.97 -25.98
CA PHE A 145 -3.31 32.04 -27.01
C PHE A 145 -2.34 33.19 -26.64
N GLU A 146 -1.59 33.06 -25.55
CA GLU A 146 -0.49 33.94 -25.13
C GLU A 146 0.74 33.07 -24.82
N GLY A 147 1.88 33.45 -25.39
CA GLY A 147 3.17 32.76 -25.20
C GLY A 147 3.36 31.48 -26.03
N ASP A 148 4.52 30.84 -25.83
CA ASP A 148 4.90 29.62 -26.53
C ASP A 148 4.18 28.39 -25.95
N PRO A 149 3.60 27.51 -26.80
CA PRO A 149 2.95 26.29 -26.34
C PRO A 149 3.93 25.37 -25.62
N VAL A 150 3.55 24.86 -24.44
CA VAL A 150 4.35 23.85 -23.72
C VAL A 150 3.86 22.47 -24.14
N PRO A 151 4.69 21.65 -24.81
CA PRO A 151 4.30 20.32 -25.25
C PRO A 151 4.33 19.32 -24.08
N PHE A 152 3.40 18.38 -24.10
CA PHE A 152 3.26 17.30 -23.13
C PHE A 152 2.75 16.04 -23.82
N GLU A 153 3.29 14.88 -23.43
CA GLU A 153 2.82 13.59 -23.92
C GLU A 153 2.36 12.72 -22.76
N HIS A 154 1.30 11.97 -22.98
CA HIS A 154 0.91 10.92 -22.04
C HIS A 154 0.48 9.66 -22.76
N GLU A 155 0.56 8.55 -22.04
CA GLU A 155 0.01 7.29 -22.47
C GLU A 155 -1.33 7.02 -21.80
N PHE A 156 -2.22 6.34 -22.53
CA PHE A 156 -3.42 5.72 -21.98
C PHE A 156 -3.66 4.35 -22.61
N TYR A 157 -4.51 3.55 -22.00
CA TYR A 157 -4.91 2.24 -22.51
C TYR A 157 -6.42 2.03 -22.40
N SER A 158 -6.95 1.11 -23.21
CA SER A 158 -8.33 0.62 -23.09
C SER A 158 -8.31 -0.89 -22.93
N THR A 159 -8.48 -1.37 -21.70
CA THR A 159 -8.46 -2.81 -21.40
C THR A 159 -9.25 -3.14 -20.13
N VAL A 160 -9.66 -4.40 -20.01
CA VAL A 160 -10.14 -4.95 -18.74
C VAL A 160 -8.93 -5.39 -17.93
N LEU A 161 -8.80 -4.86 -16.71
CA LEU A 161 -7.78 -5.26 -15.76
C LEU A 161 -8.34 -6.31 -14.81
N LYS A 162 -7.60 -7.39 -14.55
CA LYS A 162 -7.94 -8.45 -13.59
C LYS A 162 -7.02 -8.44 -12.38
N GLY A 163 -7.56 -8.71 -11.22
CA GLY A 163 -6.75 -9.06 -10.06
C GLY A 163 -7.52 -9.85 -9.01
N ILE A 164 -6.77 -10.26 -8.00
CA ILE A 164 -7.27 -11.07 -6.89
C ILE A 164 -6.93 -10.40 -5.57
N PHE A 165 -7.79 -10.58 -4.58
CA PHE A 165 -7.50 -10.21 -3.21
C PHE A 165 -7.92 -11.33 -2.24
N SER A 166 -7.30 -11.33 -1.07
CA SER A 166 -7.65 -12.20 0.04
C SER A 166 -7.66 -11.41 1.35
N ILE A 167 -8.63 -11.68 2.20
CA ILE A 167 -8.76 -11.09 3.54
C ILE A 167 -8.75 -12.24 4.54
N ASP A 168 -7.75 -12.27 5.42
CA ASP A 168 -7.67 -13.22 6.52
C ASP A 168 -8.48 -12.72 7.73
N VAL A 169 -9.75 -13.11 7.78
CA VAL A 169 -10.73 -12.59 8.76
C VAL A 169 -10.37 -12.98 10.18
N GLU A 170 -9.68 -14.11 10.39
CA GLU A 170 -9.24 -14.54 11.72
C GLU A 170 -8.05 -13.74 12.26
N SER A 171 -7.27 -13.13 11.37
CA SER A 171 -6.14 -12.31 11.77
C SER A 171 -6.51 -10.85 12.01
N ALA A 172 -7.60 -10.36 11.40
CA ALA A 172 -8.12 -9.01 11.63
C ALA A 172 -8.42 -8.77 13.11
N GLY A 173 -7.95 -7.65 13.68
CA GLY A 173 -8.13 -7.34 15.10
C GLY A 173 -7.35 -8.23 16.09
N VAL A 174 -6.57 -9.21 15.62
CA VAL A 174 -5.80 -10.11 16.49
C VAL A 174 -4.31 -9.75 16.44
N PHE A 175 -3.77 -9.37 17.60
CA PHE A 175 -2.38 -8.94 17.74
C PHE A 175 -1.62 -9.79 18.75
N ARG A 176 -0.38 -10.12 18.42
CA ARG A 176 0.52 -10.87 19.30
C ARG A 176 1.48 -9.92 19.98
N ALA A 177 1.48 -9.93 21.31
CA ALA A 177 2.45 -9.23 22.15
C ALA A 177 3.72 -10.08 22.42
N VAL A 178 3.72 -11.35 21.98
CA VAL A 178 4.85 -12.27 22.17
C VAL A 178 5.74 -12.26 20.93
N THR A 179 7.05 -12.11 21.14
CA THR A 179 8.06 -12.20 20.09
C THR A 179 8.03 -13.56 19.41
N THR A 180 7.73 -13.58 18.11
CA THR A 180 7.84 -14.78 17.26
C THR A 180 8.90 -14.51 16.19
N ALA A 181 9.94 -15.34 16.17
CA ALA A 181 11.05 -15.23 15.19
C ALA A 181 11.69 -13.82 15.08
N GLY A 182 11.78 -13.09 16.20
CA GLY A 182 12.38 -11.75 16.26
C GLY A 182 11.46 -10.59 15.87
N SER A 183 10.15 -10.84 15.74
CA SER A 183 9.14 -9.81 15.47
C SER A 183 7.90 -9.97 16.37
N GLN A 184 7.24 -8.85 16.69
CA GLN A 184 5.98 -8.82 17.44
C GLN A 184 5.03 -7.80 16.83
N ASN A 185 3.72 -7.92 17.06
CA ASN A 185 2.76 -6.95 16.53
C ASN A 185 2.73 -5.69 17.40
N LEU A 186 2.70 -5.86 18.72
CA LEU A 186 2.61 -4.77 19.69
C LEU A 186 3.94 -4.61 20.44
N PRO A 187 4.26 -3.40 20.95
CA PRO A 187 5.41 -3.18 21.80
C PRO A 187 5.44 -4.09 23.03
N SER A 188 6.64 -4.37 23.55
CA SER A 188 6.81 -5.10 24.80
C SER A 188 6.22 -4.28 25.96
N GLY A 189 5.36 -4.89 26.78
CA GLY A 189 4.68 -4.17 27.87
C GLY A 189 3.55 -3.25 27.41
N PHE A 190 3.01 -3.47 26.20
CA PHE A 190 1.84 -2.73 25.73
C PHE A 190 0.65 -2.92 26.65
N GLU A 191 0.13 -1.82 27.18
CA GLU A 191 -1.13 -1.76 27.93
C GLU A 191 -2.24 -1.28 27.00
N ILE A 192 -3.37 -1.97 27.03
CA ILE A 192 -4.56 -1.59 26.26
C ILE A 192 -5.03 -0.21 26.80
N PRO A 193 -5.13 0.82 25.95
CA PRO A 193 -5.64 2.12 26.37
C PRO A 193 -7.04 1.98 26.96
N LYS A 194 -7.36 2.79 27.98
CA LYS A 194 -8.63 2.68 28.73
C LYS A 194 -9.86 2.79 27.83
N GLU A 195 -9.78 3.57 26.77
CA GLU A 195 -10.85 3.73 25.77
C GLU A 195 -11.15 2.46 24.96
N HIS A 196 -10.18 1.55 24.84
CA HIS A 196 -10.31 0.31 24.09
C HIS A 196 -10.60 -0.90 24.99
N MET A 197 -10.59 -0.76 26.32
CA MET A 197 -10.81 -1.87 27.27
C MET A 197 -12.20 -2.52 27.16
N SER A 198 -13.22 -1.80 26.66
CA SER A 198 -14.57 -2.35 26.46
C SER A 198 -14.69 -3.28 25.25
N HIS A 199 -13.75 -3.17 24.30
CA HIS A 199 -13.77 -3.91 23.03
C HIS A 199 -12.58 -4.86 22.90
N CYS A 200 -11.48 -4.59 23.60
CA CYS A 200 -10.32 -5.47 23.62
C CYS A 200 -10.38 -6.53 24.72
N SER A 201 -9.97 -7.75 24.39
CA SER A 201 -9.67 -8.80 25.38
C SER A 201 -8.25 -9.32 25.23
N SER A 202 -7.62 -9.68 26.35
CA SER A 202 -6.33 -10.37 26.35
C SER A 202 -6.58 -11.87 26.58
N VAL A 203 -6.25 -12.68 25.57
CA VAL A 203 -6.44 -14.14 25.59
C VAL A 203 -5.15 -14.81 25.15
N ASP A 204 -4.55 -15.63 26.01
CA ASP A 204 -3.34 -16.41 25.72
C ASP A 204 -2.16 -15.60 25.15
N GLY A 205 -1.93 -14.39 25.68
CA GLY A 205 -0.84 -13.49 25.22
C GLY A 205 -1.11 -12.80 23.88
N LYS A 206 -2.36 -12.83 23.41
CA LYS A 206 -2.86 -12.07 22.27
C LYS A 206 -3.83 -10.99 22.74
N VAL A 207 -3.78 -9.84 22.09
CA VAL A 207 -4.80 -8.80 22.19
C VAL A 207 -5.77 -8.99 21.03
N VAL A 208 -7.06 -9.09 21.33
CA VAL A 208 -8.14 -9.26 20.37
C VAL A 208 -9.09 -8.07 20.49
N LEU A 209 -9.23 -7.30 19.41
CA LEU A 209 -10.22 -6.21 19.23
C LEU A 209 -11.62 -6.75 18.89
#